data_AF-A0A834PBJ6-F1
#
_entry.id   AF-A0A834PBJ6-F1
#
_cell.length_a   1.000
_cell.length_b   1.000
_cell.length_c   1.000
_cell.angle_alpha   90.00
_cell.angle_beta   90.00
_cell.angle_gamma   90.00
#
_symmetry.space_group_name_H-M   'P 1'
#
loop_
_entity.id
_entity.type
_entity.pdbx_description
1 polymer ?
#
loop_
_entity_poly.entity_id
_entity_poly.type
_entity_poly.pdbx_seq_one_letter_code
_entity_poly.pdbx_strand_id
1 'polypeptide(L)'
;MKSEALWKRRFSRAKSKYMLFIVFITGIVFFIHQVSFLRELNSEIVGKLITGSVRTSNYIVAGKVRSKWNEPKYSKLIRDKNGRTVSLRGTRNEDITKYLPNARDKFVCFSSKREIDFIQINDDYCDCPLDGSDEPGTNACNNGTFYCEGSSLKFKEKIPSYKVNDGYCDCCDGSDEWAEILLSYITNESKGITYRQTNCTYKC
;
A
#
# COMPACT_ATOMS: atom_id res chain seq x y z
N MET A 1 -8.79 -4.00 -79.87
CA MET A 1 -9.21 -3.36 -78.60
C MET A 1 -9.21 -4.27 -77.36
N LYS A 2 -9.34 -5.61 -77.44
CA LYS A 2 -9.37 -6.48 -76.24
C LYS A 2 -7.99 -6.78 -75.59
N SER A 3 -6.88 -6.66 -76.31
CA SER A 3 -5.54 -6.98 -75.81
C SER A 3 -4.96 -5.92 -74.86
N GLU A 4 -5.20 -4.64 -75.13
CA GLU A 4 -4.69 -3.55 -74.27
C GLU A 4 -5.33 -3.53 -72.88
N ALA A 5 -6.63 -3.84 -72.79
CA ALA A 5 -7.35 -3.91 -71.52
C ALA A 5 -6.86 -5.05 -70.61
N LEU A 6 -6.40 -6.17 -71.21
CA LEU A 6 -5.81 -7.29 -70.47
C LEU A 6 -4.40 -6.97 -69.95
N TRP A 7 -3.59 -6.28 -70.76
CA TRP A 7 -2.24 -5.89 -70.35
C TRP A 7 -2.27 -4.83 -69.23
N LYS A 8 -3.16 -3.84 -69.34
CA LYS A 8 -3.38 -2.80 -68.32
C LYS A 8 -3.87 -3.38 -66.98
N ARG A 9 -4.78 -4.38 -67.00
CA ARG A 9 -5.23 -5.11 -65.80
C ARG A 9 -4.15 -6.00 -65.18
N ARG A 10 -3.29 -6.63 -65.98
CA ARG A 10 -2.18 -7.48 -65.51
C ARG A 10 -1.06 -6.64 -64.88
N PHE A 11 -0.76 -5.49 -65.47
CA PHE A 11 0.22 -4.51 -64.95
C PHE A 11 -0.28 -3.84 -63.66
N SER A 12 -1.56 -3.45 -63.61
CA SER A 12 -2.21 -2.94 -62.41
C SER A 12 -2.24 -3.98 -61.27
N ARG A 13 -2.52 -5.26 -61.57
CA ARG A 13 -2.43 -6.37 -60.58
C ARG A 13 -1.01 -6.64 -60.11
N ALA A 14 0.00 -6.58 -60.98
CA ALA A 14 1.40 -6.73 -60.58
C ALA A 14 1.83 -5.58 -59.68
N LYS A 15 1.56 -4.32 -60.08
CA LYS A 15 1.82 -3.12 -59.27
C LYS A 15 1.07 -3.13 -57.93
N SER A 16 -0.16 -3.65 -57.91
CA SER A 16 -0.96 -3.86 -56.70
C SER A 16 -0.37 -4.95 -55.78
N LYS A 17 0.19 -6.03 -56.34
CA LYS A 17 0.92 -7.05 -55.57
C LYS A 17 2.20 -6.47 -54.95
N TYR A 18 2.96 -5.67 -55.70
CA TYR A 18 4.14 -4.98 -55.15
C TYR A 18 3.76 -3.95 -54.07
N MET A 19 2.67 -3.20 -54.26
CA MET A 19 2.15 -2.29 -53.24
C MET A 19 1.70 -3.02 -51.97
N LEU A 20 0.97 -4.13 -52.11
CA LEU A 20 0.58 -4.97 -50.98
C LEU A 20 1.80 -5.54 -50.25
N PHE A 21 2.83 -5.95 -51.00
CA PHE A 21 4.08 -6.43 -50.43
C PHE A 21 4.81 -5.33 -49.65
N ILE A 22 4.91 -4.11 -50.20
CA ILE A 22 5.50 -2.95 -49.52
C ILE A 22 4.74 -2.64 -48.22
N VAL A 23 3.40 -2.58 -48.27
CA VAL A 23 2.56 -2.33 -47.09
C VAL A 23 2.78 -3.41 -46.03
N PHE A 24 2.85 -4.68 -46.44
CA PHE A 24 3.11 -5.80 -45.53
C PHE A 24 4.50 -5.68 -44.86
N ILE A 25 5.54 -5.35 -45.62
CA ILE A 25 6.89 -5.11 -45.07
C ILE A 25 6.89 -3.92 -44.11
N THR A 26 6.24 -2.81 -44.44
CA THR A 26 6.12 -1.66 -43.52
C THR A 26 5.37 -2.01 -42.24
N GLY A 27 4.35 -2.88 -42.32
CA GLY A 27 3.63 -3.38 -41.15
C GLY A 27 4.49 -4.26 -40.25
N ILE A 28 5.32 -5.14 -40.83
CA ILE A 28 6.28 -5.95 -40.08
C ILE A 28 7.30 -5.06 -39.37
N VAL A 29 7.88 -4.07 -40.06
CA VAL A 29 8.83 -3.13 -39.47
C VAL A 29 8.19 -2.36 -38.32
N PHE A 30 6.95 -1.88 -38.49
CA PHE A 30 6.20 -1.22 -37.42
C PHE A 30 5.97 -2.15 -36.23
N PHE A 31 5.57 -3.40 -36.46
CA PHE A 31 5.34 -4.37 -35.39
C PHE A 31 6.63 -4.69 -34.62
N ILE A 32 7.76 -4.87 -35.33
CA ILE A 32 9.08 -5.05 -34.71
C ILE A 32 9.43 -3.81 -33.86
N HIS A 33 9.19 -2.61 -34.38
CA HIS A 33 9.43 -1.37 -33.63
C HIS A 33 8.53 -1.27 -32.38
N GLN A 34 7.25 -1.64 -32.48
CA GLN A 34 6.33 -1.67 -31.33
C GLN A 34 6.77 -2.70 -30.28
N VAL A 35 7.20 -3.90 -30.69
CA VAL A 35 7.72 -4.93 -29.78
C VAL A 35 9.04 -4.49 -29.15
N SER A 36 9.93 -3.85 -29.91
CA SER A 36 11.18 -3.29 -29.37
C SER A 36 10.89 -2.19 -28.37
N PHE A 37 9.95 -1.29 -28.66
CA PHE A 37 9.53 -0.21 -27.77
C PHE A 37 8.87 -0.76 -26.49
N LEU A 38 8.02 -1.78 -26.60
CA LEU A 38 7.46 -2.50 -25.44
C LEU A 38 8.54 -3.23 -24.63
N ARG A 39 9.56 -3.79 -25.28
CA ARG A 39 10.73 -4.35 -24.60
C ARG A 39 11.57 -3.28 -23.93
N GLU A 40 11.75 -2.13 -24.55
CA GLU A 40 12.47 -0.98 -23.99
C GLU A 40 11.71 -0.48 -22.75
N LEU A 41 10.39 -0.26 -22.86
CA LEU A 41 9.51 0.10 -21.74
C LEU A 41 9.52 -0.96 -20.65
N ASN A 42 9.43 -2.25 -20.98
CA ASN A 42 9.53 -3.29 -19.97
C ASN A 42 10.95 -3.43 -19.42
N SER A 43 12.00 -3.11 -20.17
CA SER A 43 13.38 -3.09 -19.67
C SER A 43 13.68 -1.84 -18.84
N GLU A 44 12.94 -0.75 -19.05
CA GLU A 44 13.01 0.49 -18.29
C GLU A 44 12.07 0.43 -17.09
N ILE A 45 10.97 -0.34 -17.13
CA ILE A 45 10.06 -0.65 -16.01
C ILE A 45 10.65 -1.76 -15.15
N VAL A 46 11.07 -2.89 -15.72
CA VAL A 46 11.82 -3.95 -15.00
C VAL A 46 13.19 -3.43 -14.61
N GLY A 47 13.81 -2.57 -15.44
CA GLY A 47 14.97 -1.75 -15.09
C GLY A 47 14.64 -0.86 -13.92
N LYS A 48 13.68 0.08 -13.97
CA LYS A 48 13.27 0.90 -12.81
C LYS A 48 12.78 0.09 -11.61
N LEU A 49 12.27 -1.12 -11.78
CA LEU A 49 11.89 -1.99 -10.66
C LEU A 49 13.10 -2.73 -10.09
N ILE A 50 14.16 -2.96 -10.87
CA ILE A 50 15.42 -3.59 -10.45
C ILE A 50 16.49 -2.53 -10.09
N THR A 51 16.82 -1.57 -10.95
CA THR A 51 17.67 -0.38 -10.73
C THR A 51 16.99 0.74 -9.95
N GLY A 52 15.67 0.92 -9.95
CA GLY A 52 15.00 1.79 -8.96
C GLY A 52 14.76 1.11 -7.61
N SER A 53 14.90 -0.22 -7.53
CA SER A 53 15.14 -0.94 -6.27
C SER A 53 16.62 -0.96 -5.87
N VAL A 54 17.57 -0.55 -6.72
CA VAL A 54 19.02 -0.69 -6.44
C VAL A 54 19.82 0.62 -6.56
N ARG A 55 19.23 1.75 -6.98
CA ARG A 55 19.95 3.04 -7.08
C ARG A 55 19.14 4.30 -6.72
N THR A 56 18.20 4.19 -5.79
CA THR A 56 17.91 5.33 -4.89
C THR A 56 18.58 5.03 -3.56
N SER A 57 19.72 5.67 -3.32
CA SER A 57 20.47 5.64 -2.06
C SER A 57 19.72 6.32 -0.89
N ASN A 58 18.38 6.33 -0.90
CA ASN A 58 17.51 7.00 0.07
C ASN A 58 16.19 6.24 0.33
N TYR A 59 16.05 4.96 -0.06
CA TYR A 59 15.08 4.13 0.64
C TYR A 59 15.78 3.57 1.88
N ILE A 60 15.39 4.08 3.04
CA ILE A 60 15.73 3.48 4.32
C ILE A 60 15.11 2.08 4.27
N VAL A 61 15.92 1.04 4.02
CA VAL A 61 15.53 -0.31 4.41
C VAL A 61 15.41 -0.24 5.92
N ALA A 62 14.19 -0.08 6.42
CA ALA A 62 13.90 -0.14 7.84
C ALA A 62 14.30 -1.55 8.32
N GLY A 63 15.57 -1.69 8.71
CA GLY A 63 16.07 -2.89 9.37
C GLY A 63 15.20 -3.10 10.60
N LYS A 64 14.60 -4.29 10.69
CA LYS A 64 13.91 -4.84 11.86
C LYS A 64 13.17 -3.77 12.69
N VAL A 65 11.98 -3.37 12.22
CA VAL A 65 11.04 -2.53 12.97
C VAL A 65 10.84 -3.17 14.35
N ARG A 66 11.30 -2.49 15.40
CA ARG A 66 10.88 -2.83 16.77
C ARG A 66 9.51 -2.19 16.95
N SER A 67 8.45 -2.98 16.85
CA SER A 67 7.11 -2.45 17.07
C SER A 67 6.64 -2.80 18.48
N LYS A 68 6.05 -1.82 19.17
CA LYS A 68 5.26 -2.07 20.39
C LYS A 68 3.89 -2.67 20.06
N TRP A 69 3.66 -3.00 18.78
CA TRP A 69 2.40 -3.51 18.25
C TRP A 69 1.83 -4.65 19.06
N ASN A 70 2.67 -5.63 19.40
CA ASN A 70 2.28 -6.84 20.12
C ASN A 70 2.33 -6.70 21.66
N GLU A 71 2.66 -5.52 22.21
CA GLU A 71 2.64 -5.34 23.65
C GLU A 71 1.22 -5.57 24.19
N PRO A 72 1.01 -6.55 25.08
CA PRO A 72 -0.33 -6.99 25.49
C PRO A 72 -1.13 -5.88 26.19
N LYS A 73 -0.44 -4.87 26.73
CA LYS A 73 -1.06 -3.69 27.34
C LYS A 73 -1.89 -2.86 26.35
N TYR A 74 -1.60 -2.92 25.05
CA TYR A 74 -2.14 -1.99 24.06
C TYR A 74 -2.74 -2.66 22.81
N SER A 75 -2.64 -3.98 22.68
CA SER A 75 -2.91 -4.67 21.41
C SER A 75 -4.26 -5.36 21.30
N LYS A 76 -5.05 -5.43 22.39
CA LYS A 76 -6.44 -6.00 22.41
C LYS A 76 -6.61 -7.15 21.42
N LEU A 77 -5.84 -8.22 21.63
CA LEU A 77 -5.70 -9.29 20.65
C LEU A 77 -6.98 -10.14 20.58
N ILE A 78 -7.53 -10.29 19.37
CA ILE A 78 -8.64 -11.21 19.08
C ILE A 78 -8.14 -12.33 18.17
N ARG A 79 -8.63 -13.55 18.42
CA ARG A 79 -8.35 -14.71 17.58
C ARG A 79 -9.53 -15.03 16.67
N ASP A 80 -9.23 -15.24 15.40
CA ASP A 80 -10.16 -15.84 14.45
C ASP A 80 -10.33 -17.35 14.72
N LYS A 81 -11.36 -17.98 14.16
CA LYS A 81 -11.61 -19.43 14.18
C LYS A 81 -10.41 -20.23 13.66
N ASN A 82 -9.63 -19.67 12.74
CA ASN A 82 -8.41 -20.29 12.20
C ASN A 82 -7.17 -20.08 13.10
N GLY A 83 -7.31 -19.47 14.28
CA GLY A 83 -6.23 -19.21 15.23
C GLY A 83 -5.33 -18.01 14.87
N ARG A 84 -5.65 -17.29 13.78
CA ARG A 84 -4.98 -16.02 13.42
C ARG A 84 -5.30 -14.96 14.45
N THR A 85 -4.32 -14.16 14.84
CA THR A 85 -4.48 -13.12 15.86
C THR A 85 -4.48 -11.74 15.20
N VAL A 86 -5.50 -10.93 15.49
CA VAL A 86 -5.67 -9.57 15.00
C VAL A 86 -5.61 -8.62 16.19
N SER A 87 -4.89 -7.50 16.04
CA SER A 87 -4.74 -6.47 17.06
C SER A 87 -5.84 -5.43 16.89
N LEU A 88 -6.67 -5.23 17.92
CA LEU A 88 -7.66 -4.15 17.95
C LEU A 88 -7.10 -2.88 18.63
N ARG A 89 -5.81 -2.63 18.49
CA ARG A 89 -5.18 -1.37 18.94
C ARG A 89 -5.96 -0.18 18.38
N GLY A 90 -6.08 0.87 19.20
CA GLY A 90 -6.71 2.13 18.81
C GLY A 90 -8.24 2.06 18.76
N THR A 91 -8.84 0.93 19.13
CA THR A 91 -10.30 0.81 19.29
C THR A 91 -10.76 1.31 20.64
N ARG A 92 -12.00 1.80 20.70
CA ARG A 92 -12.65 2.13 21.96
C ARG A 92 -13.09 0.85 22.69
N ASN A 93 -12.94 0.82 24.02
CA ASN A 93 -13.27 -0.37 24.82
C ASN A 93 -14.75 -0.80 24.68
N GLU A 94 -15.69 0.13 24.57
CA GLU A 94 -17.11 -0.21 24.42
C GLU A 94 -17.44 -0.74 23.01
N ASP A 95 -16.59 -0.45 22.02
CA ASP A 95 -16.83 -0.82 20.62
C ASP A 95 -16.22 -2.17 20.23
N ILE A 96 -15.48 -2.84 21.13
CA ILE A 96 -14.83 -4.14 20.87
C ILE A 96 -15.80 -5.17 20.29
N THR A 97 -17.06 -5.16 20.76
CA THR A 97 -18.09 -6.09 20.28
C THR A 97 -18.46 -5.88 18.80
N LYS A 98 -18.32 -4.65 18.28
CA LYS A 98 -18.58 -4.33 16.87
C LYS A 98 -17.49 -4.84 15.93
N TYR A 99 -16.29 -5.09 16.48
CA TYR A 99 -15.16 -5.64 15.75
C TYR A 99 -15.21 -7.17 15.63
N LEU A 100 -16.11 -7.84 16.33
CA LEU A 100 -16.20 -9.30 16.25
C LEU A 100 -16.62 -9.76 14.84
N PRO A 101 -16.03 -10.85 14.33
CA PRO A 101 -16.38 -11.38 13.02
C PRO A 101 -17.85 -11.83 12.98
N ASN A 102 -18.47 -11.66 11.82
CA ASN A 102 -19.83 -12.14 11.57
C ASN A 102 -19.87 -13.68 11.37
N ALA A 103 -21.04 -14.23 11.05
CA ALA A 103 -21.21 -15.67 10.83
C ALA A 103 -20.33 -16.25 9.70
N ARG A 104 -19.83 -15.40 8.78
CA ARG A 104 -18.96 -15.76 7.65
C ARG A 104 -17.48 -15.45 7.90
N ASP A 105 -17.09 -15.16 9.13
CA ASP A 105 -15.72 -14.78 9.50
C ASP A 105 -15.23 -13.48 8.85
N LYS A 106 -16.16 -12.55 8.62
CA LYS A 106 -15.88 -11.23 8.03
C LYS A 106 -16.12 -10.10 9.01
N PHE A 107 -15.32 -9.05 8.91
CA PHE A 107 -15.59 -7.77 9.56
C PHE A 107 -16.58 -6.96 8.71
N VAL A 108 -17.42 -6.17 9.37
CA VAL A 108 -18.44 -5.34 8.71
C VAL A 108 -18.16 -3.88 9.03
N CYS A 109 -17.80 -3.08 8.02
CA CYS A 109 -17.59 -1.64 8.19
C CYS A 109 -18.81 -0.98 8.84
N PHE A 110 -18.60 -0.04 9.77
CA PHE A 110 -19.70 0.47 10.60
C PHE A 110 -20.75 1.24 9.82
N SER A 111 -20.34 2.02 8.83
CA SER A 111 -21.19 2.92 8.05
C SER A 111 -21.58 2.31 6.71
N SER A 112 -20.61 1.84 5.92
CA SER A 112 -20.86 1.31 4.57
C SER A 112 -21.50 -0.09 4.59
N LYS A 113 -21.42 -0.81 5.72
CA LYS A 113 -21.83 -2.22 5.85
C LYS A 113 -21.13 -3.17 4.86
N ARG A 114 -20.01 -2.74 4.27
CA ARG A 114 -19.15 -3.59 3.44
C ARG A 114 -18.53 -4.69 4.30
N GLU A 115 -18.54 -5.91 3.80
CA GLU A 115 -17.86 -7.05 4.42
C GLU A 115 -16.42 -7.15 3.90
N ILE A 116 -15.46 -7.25 4.81
CA ILE A 116 -14.03 -7.43 4.53
C ILE A 116 -13.49 -8.60 5.35
N ASP A 117 -12.35 -9.16 4.98
CA ASP A 117 -11.79 -10.28 5.73
C ASP A 117 -11.27 -9.80 7.09
N PHE A 118 -11.50 -10.57 8.16
CA PHE A 118 -11.15 -10.15 9.53
C PHE A 118 -9.66 -9.82 9.72
N ILE A 119 -8.79 -10.41 8.89
CA ILE A 119 -7.34 -10.15 8.90
C ILE A 119 -6.95 -8.76 8.35
N GLN A 120 -7.88 -8.07 7.67
CA GLN A 120 -7.65 -6.75 7.07
C GLN A 120 -7.88 -5.62 8.09
N ILE A 121 -8.25 -5.93 9.32
CA ILE A 121 -8.30 -4.91 10.37
C ILE A 121 -6.86 -4.56 10.75
N ASN A 122 -6.54 -3.27 10.72
CA ASN A 122 -5.23 -2.73 11.07
C ASN A 122 -4.10 -3.32 10.21
N ASP A 123 -4.33 -3.41 8.90
CA ASP A 123 -3.37 -3.94 7.92
C ASP A 123 -2.63 -2.85 7.12
N ASP A 124 -2.76 -1.59 7.56
CA ASP A 124 -2.24 -0.38 6.91
C ASP A 124 -2.91 -0.11 5.54
N TYR A 125 -4.10 -0.66 5.27
CA TYR A 125 -4.90 -0.39 4.08
C TYR A 125 -6.34 0.05 4.41
N CYS A 126 -6.83 1.08 3.73
CA CYS A 126 -8.17 1.61 4.00
C CYS A 126 -9.25 0.97 3.11
N ASP A 127 -9.86 -0.12 3.59
CA ASP A 127 -11.00 -0.82 3.01
C ASP A 127 -12.37 -0.21 3.36
N CYS A 128 -12.50 0.50 4.50
CA CYS A 128 -13.73 1.19 4.92
C CYS A 128 -13.63 2.73 4.75
N PRO A 129 -13.65 3.30 3.53
CA PRO A 129 -13.32 4.71 3.29
C PRO A 129 -14.29 5.73 3.90
N LEU A 130 -15.52 5.31 4.24
CA LEU A 130 -16.52 6.23 4.80
C LEU A 130 -16.24 6.57 6.27
N ASP A 131 -15.73 5.62 7.05
CA ASP A 131 -15.55 5.76 8.50
C ASP A 131 -14.19 5.31 9.04
N GLY A 132 -13.36 4.67 8.21
CA GLY A 132 -12.07 4.12 8.61
C GLY A 132 -12.17 3.10 9.74
N SER A 133 -13.30 2.40 9.84
CA SER A 133 -13.58 1.49 10.94
C SER A 133 -12.66 0.26 10.98
N ASP A 134 -12.06 -0.11 9.85
CA ASP A 134 -11.06 -1.16 9.68
C ASP A 134 -9.66 -0.78 10.16
N GLU A 135 -9.31 0.50 10.18
CA GLU A 135 -7.98 1.00 10.54
C GLU A 135 -7.99 1.86 11.82
N PRO A 136 -8.45 1.35 12.98
CA PRO A 136 -8.48 2.11 14.23
C PRO A 136 -7.09 2.35 14.85
N GLY A 137 -6.09 1.54 14.50
CA GLY A 137 -4.76 1.50 15.10
C GLY A 137 -3.64 2.02 14.19
N THR A 138 -3.95 2.43 12.97
CA THR A 138 -3.00 2.91 11.96
C THR A 138 -3.42 4.30 11.43
N ASN A 139 -2.62 4.87 10.54
CA ASN A 139 -2.91 6.13 9.86
C ASN A 139 -3.42 5.95 8.41
N ALA A 140 -3.83 4.73 8.03
CA ALA A 140 -4.18 4.40 6.64
C ALA A 140 -5.48 5.05 6.14
N CYS A 141 -6.45 5.28 7.02
CA CYS A 141 -7.72 5.91 6.66
C CYS A 141 -7.79 7.39 7.05
N ASN A 142 -8.05 8.30 6.09
CA ASN A 142 -8.16 9.75 6.35
C ASN A 142 -9.27 10.14 7.34
N ASN A 143 -10.40 9.40 7.33
CA ASN A 143 -11.53 9.62 8.24
C ASN A 143 -11.44 8.73 9.51
N GLY A 144 -10.31 8.05 9.71
CA GLY A 144 -10.08 7.17 10.84
C GLY A 144 -9.98 7.93 12.16
N THR A 145 -10.28 7.22 13.24
CA THR A 145 -10.18 7.73 14.61
C THR A 145 -9.42 6.72 15.45
N PHE A 146 -8.37 7.19 16.11
CA PHE A 146 -7.58 6.40 17.05
C PHE A 146 -7.99 6.74 18.48
N TYR A 147 -8.26 5.72 19.30
CA TYR A 147 -8.55 5.86 20.72
C TYR A 147 -7.31 5.55 21.54
N CYS A 148 -6.91 6.50 22.40
CA CYS A 148 -5.77 6.32 23.30
C CYS A 148 -6.13 5.26 24.36
N GLU A 149 -5.19 4.38 24.71
CA GLU A 149 -5.47 3.28 25.64
C GLU A 149 -5.55 3.72 27.11
N GLY A 150 -4.74 4.70 27.49
CA GLY A 150 -4.68 5.33 28.80
C GLY A 150 -5.37 6.70 28.81
N SER A 151 -6.70 6.74 28.67
CA SER A 151 -7.45 7.98 28.86
C SER A 151 -7.63 8.28 30.35
N SER A 152 -7.18 9.45 30.82
CA SER A 152 -7.66 10.01 32.09
C SER A 152 -8.70 11.09 31.82
N LEU A 153 -9.56 11.37 32.79
CA LEU A 153 -10.64 12.40 32.73
C LEU A 153 -10.16 13.80 32.28
N LYS A 154 -8.85 14.07 32.28
CA LYS A 154 -8.26 15.36 31.91
C LYS A 154 -7.87 15.47 30.43
N PHE A 155 -7.84 14.39 29.65
CA PHE A 155 -7.21 14.41 28.32
C PHE A 155 -8.07 13.81 27.21
N LYS A 156 -7.66 14.10 25.96
CA LYS A 156 -8.34 13.66 24.74
C LYS A 156 -8.38 12.13 24.71
N GLU A 157 -9.59 11.58 24.79
CA GLU A 157 -9.87 10.13 24.67
C GLU A 157 -9.54 9.60 23.27
N LYS A 158 -9.57 10.48 22.26
CA LYS A 158 -9.38 10.13 20.85
C LYS A 158 -8.62 11.20 20.07
N ILE A 159 -7.92 10.75 19.04
CA ILE A 159 -7.20 11.57 18.08
C ILE A 159 -7.55 11.14 16.64
N PRO A 160 -7.45 12.05 15.66
CA PRO A 160 -7.47 11.66 14.25
C PRO A 160 -6.39 10.63 13.89
N SER A 161 -6.71 9.69 13.00
CA SER A 161 -5.77 8.64 12.54
C SER A 161 -4.46 9.17 11.96
N TYR A 162 -4.47 10.33 11.29
CA TYR A 162 -3.26 10.91 10.68
C TYR A 162 -2.15 11.25 11.69
N LYS A 163 -2.48 11.31 12.98
CA LYS A 163 -1.54 11.54 14.09
C LYS A 163 -0.88 10.27 14.60
N VAL A 164 -1.36 9.10 14.18
CA VAL A 164 -0.77 7.82 14.57
C VAL A 164 0.57 7.67 13.87
N ASN A 165 1.62 7.41 14.66
CA ASN A 165 3.01 7.29 14.21
C ASN A 165 3.50 8.49 13.38
N ASP A 166 3.06 9.72 13.71
CA ASP A 166 3.52 10.95 13.07
C ASP A 166 4.84 11.49 13.68
N GLY A 167 5.30 10.88 14.77
CA GLY A 167 6.52 11.26 15.49
C GLY A 167 6.27 12.24 16.63
N TYR A 168 5.02 12.53 16.97
CA TYR A 168 4.62 13.40 18.07
C TYR A 168 3.68 12.65 19.02
N CYS A 169 3.88 12.82 20.32
CA CYS A 169 3.01 12.19 21.32
C CYS A 169 1.75 13.02 21.50
N ASP A 170 0.68 12.64 20.81
CA ASP A 170 -0.65 13.21 20.95
C ASP A 170 -1.45 12.51 22.06
N CYS A 171 -1.26 11.20 22.23
CA CYS A 171 -1.80 10.48 23.38
C CYS A 171 -0.86 10.62 24.59
N CYS A 172 -1.43 10.88 25.76
CA CYS A 172 -0.68 11.03 27.01
C CYS A 172 0.04 9.77 27.48
N ASP A 173 -0.49 8.60 27.09
CA ASP A 173 0.13 7.31 27.36
C ASP A 173 1.12 6.88 26.26
N GLY A 174 1.27 7.68 25.19
CA GLY A 174 2.10 7.40 24.03
C GLY A 174 1.63 6.22 23.19
N SER A 175 0.36 5.83 23.29
CA SER A 175 -0.17 4.65 22.58
C SER A 175 -0.28 4.84 21.06
N ASP A 176 -0.30 6.08 20.60
CA ASP A 176 -0.31 6.54 19.21
C ASP A 176 1.04 6.36 18.50
N GLU A 177 2.15 6.35 19.23
CA GLU A 177 3.52 6.26 18.72
C GLU A 177 4.13 4.86 18.97
N TRP A 178 3.51 3.84 18.38
CA TRP A 178 3.85 2.43 18.62
C TRP A 178 4.87 1.85 17.63
N ALA A 179 5.07 2.51 16.47
CA ALA A 179 6.06 2.10 15.47
C ALA A 179 7.42 2.76 15.76
N GLU A 180 8.46 1.96 16.05
CA GLU A 180 9.83 2.50 16.12
C GLU A 180 10.46 2.45 14.72
N ILE A 181 10.62 3.62 14.10
CA ILE A 181 11.23 3.74 12.78
C ILE A 181 12.76 3.73 12.93
N LEU A 182 13.40 2.84 12.18
CA LEU A 182 14.85 2.83 12.04
C LEU A 182 15.29 4.01 11.18
N LEU A 183 15.98 5.00 11.75
CA LEU A 183 16.71 5.97 10.94
C LEU A 183 18.16 5.49 10.81
N SER A 184 18.46 4.79 9.72
CA SER A 184 19.85 4.56 9.32
C SER A 184 20.40 5.87 8.76
N TYR A 185 20.91 6.75 9.60
CA TYR A 185 21.79 7.81 9.10
C TYR A 185 23.09 7.13 8.68
N ILE A 186 23.41 7.14 7.38
CA ILE A 186 24.75 6.80 6.91
C ILE A 186 25.63 7.99 7.29
N THR A 187 26.01 8.11 8.56
CA THR A 187 27.23 8.83 8.88
C THR A 187 28.36 7.87 8.54
N ASN A 188 29.18 8.25 7.56
CA ASN A 188 30.47 7.62 7.29
C ASN A 188 31.34 7.72 8.55
N GLU A 189 31.13 6.81 9.48
CA GLU A 189 31.99 6.44 10.60
C GLU A 189 31.15 5.50 11.48
N SER A 190 31.60 4.26 11.54
CA SER A 190 31.18 3.16 12.42
C SER A 190 30.65 3.59 13.80
N LYS A 191 29.39 4.01 13.88
CA LYS A 191 28.63 4.18 15.13
C LYS A 191 27.16 3.85 14.91
N GLY A 192 26.74 2.79 15.61
CA GLY A 192 25.39 2.51 16.11
C GLY A 192 24.18 2.90 15.24
N ILE A 193 23.42 1.87 14.85
CA ILE A 193 22.03 2.02 14.44
C ILE A 193 21.26 2.81 15.52
N THR A 194 20.76 4.00 15.18
CA THR A 194 19.96 4.83 16.09
C THR A 194 18.49 4.70 15.73
N TYR A 195 17.70 4.04 16.58
CA TYR A 195 16.25 3.99 16.44
C TYR A 195 15.68 5.36 16.81
N ARG A 196 14.85 5.97 15.95
CA ARG A 196 14.06 7.13 16.38
C ARG A 196 12.89 6.60 17.17
N GLN A 197 13.08 6.51 18.48
CA GLN A 197 12.00 6.22 19.42
C GLN A 197 11.41 7.55 19.86
N THR A 198 10.14 7.80 19.50
CA THR A 198 9.40 8.89 20.12
C THR A 198 9.22 8.53 21.59
N ASN A 199 9.96 9.19 22.48
CA ASN A 199 9.97 8.85 23.89
C ASN A 199 8.82 9.59 24.57
N CYS A 200 7.61 9.04 24.44
CA CYS A 200 6.44 9.61 25.07
C CYS A 200 6.55 9.48 26.59
N THR A 201 6.71 10.63 27.25
CA THR A 201 6.61 10.70 28.70
C THR A 201 5.14 10.74 29.08
N TYR A 202 4.75 9.95 30.10
CA TYR A 202 3.43 10.04 30.76
C TYR A 202 3.18 11.39 31.48
N LYS A 203 3.96 12.43 31.16
CA LYS A 203 3.82 13.78 31.72
C LYS A 203 2.83 14.56 30.85
N CYS A 204 1.57 14.24 31.10
CA CYS A 204 0.43 15.12 30.90
C CYS A 204 -0.12 15.48 32.29
#